data_AF-A0A2H2YJD9-F1
#
_entry.id   AF-A0A2H2YJD9-F1
#
_cell.length_a   1.000
_cell.length_b   1.000
_cell.length_c   1.000
_cell.angle_alpha   90.00
_cell.angle_beta   90.00
_cell.angle_gamma   90.00
#
_symmetry.space_group_name_H-M   'P 1'
#
loop_
_entity.id
_entity.type
_entity.pdbx_description
1 polymer ?
#
loop_
_entity_poly.entity_id
_entity_poly.type
_entity_poly.pdbx_seq_one_letter_code
_entity_poly.pdbx_strand_id
1 'polypeptide(L)'
;MSFNRYYQSELSALRQLGRRFSERNPALAPFLAEPGQDPDVERLLEGFAFLTGRLRQKLDDELPELTHSLMHLLPEHLDASEPRAEVPGGLLSHGAVEQDHLIVPSWAEPASPGPSSAAQTVTTPAGEGFWSQFGAVLGVEMDALDTLGREALAIKVARLFRQTIEGLQQSLRTRDELNSELNLDGTALARTRRNPLQDCGDTQAALASLLGAGDSGQLPAELAIAQACREMQIHQLALVVACRAAVRSALATFAPGHLLLCFEREGNPPRFATDGARWRAYQRHYMRLSEEHPLGEQLLRNDFSKAYEEQVRLVGALHAAYPG
;
A
#
# COMPACT_ATOMS: atom_id res chain seq x y z
N MET A 1 -17.87 2.56 29.83
CA MET A 1 -16.78 2.55 30.85
C MET A 1 -15.61 1.66 30.37
N SER A 2 -15.04 1.88 29.18
CA SER A 2 -13.96 1.03 28.60
C SER A 2 -12.55 1.61 28.82
N PHE A 3 -12.43 2.94 28.75
CA PHE A 3 -11.16 3.67 28.85
C PHE A 3 -10.33 3.36 30.11
N ASN A 4 -10.99 3.14 31.25
CA ASN A 4 -10.32 2.85 32.53
C ASN A 4 -9.41 1.61 32.43
N ARG A 5 -9.82 0.59 31.65
CA ARG A 5 -9.03 -0.62 31.44
C ARG A 5 -7.75 -0.35 30.62
N TYR A 6 -7.84 0.47 29.59
CA TYR A 6 -6.69 0.84 28.75
C TYR A 6 -5.66 1.64 29.54
N TYR A 7 -6.11 2.63 30.30
CA TYR A 7 -5.26 3.40 31.20
C TYR A 7 -4.52 2.52 32.22
N GLN A 8 -5.25 1.66 32.96
CA GLN A 8 -4.64 0.78 33.96
C GLN A 8 -3.68 -0.23 33.32
N SER A 9 -4.01 -0.72 32.13
CA SER A 9 -3.15 -1.62 31.34
C SER A 9 -1.84 -0.93 30.96
N GLU A 10 -1.88 0.28 30.41
CA GLU A 10 -0.67 1.02 30.04
C GLU A 10 0.18 1.39 31.26
N LEU A 11 -0.45 1.81 32.36
CA LEU A 11 0.27 2.15 33.59
C LEU A 11 0.99 0.94 34.18
N SER A 12 0.34 -0.23 34.18
CA SER A 12 0.97 -1.48 34.65
C SER A 12 2.08 -1.96 33.72
N ALA A 13 1.89 -1.87 32.41
CA ALA A 13 2.89 -2.22 31.41
C ALA A 13 4.14 -1.33 31.54
N LEU A 14 3.95 -0.02 31.70
CA LEU A 14 5.05 0.94 31.89
C LEU A 14 5.88 0.61 33.13
N ARG A 15 5.23 0.27 34.25
CA ARG A 15 5.90 -0.14 35.49
C ARG A 15 6.66 -1.46 35.32
N GLN A 16 6.08 -2.43 34.61
CA GLN A 16 6.75 -3.70 34.34
C GLN A 16 7.98 -3.52 33.43
N LEU A 17 7.89 -2.62 32.44
CA LEU A 17 8.98 -2.28 31.56
C LEU A 17 10.11 -1.58 32.32
N GLY A 18 9.77 -0.64 33.22
CA GLY A 18 10.72 0.04 34.11
C GLY A 18 11.52 -0.94 34.98
N ARG A 19 10.86 -1.95 35.56
CA ARG A 19 11.54 -3.03 36.31
C ARG A 19 12.51 -3.82 35.45
N ARG A 20 12.07 -4.32 34.29
CA ARG A 20 12.92 -5.12 33.38
C ARG A 20 14.11 -4.32 32.85
N PHE A 21 13.92 -3.03 32.61
CA PHE A 21 14.99 -2.14 32.19
C PHE A 21 16.02 -1.93 33.32
N SER A 22 15.53 -1.78 34.55
CA SER A 22 16.34 -1.62 35.75
C SER A 22 17.16 -2.85 36.11
N GLU A 23 16.63 -4.06 35.89
CA GLU A 23 17.37 -5.33 36.04
C GLU A 23 18.63 -5.36 35.18
N ARG A 24 18.59 -4.72 34.00
CA ARG A 24 19.73 -4.65 33.05
C ARG A 24 20.60 -3.41 33.27
N ASN A 25 20.11 -2.42 34.01
CA ASN A 25 20.76 -1.13 34.24
C ASN A 25 20.67 -0.76 35.74
N PRO A 26 21.50 -1.39 36.60
CA PRO A 26 21.38 -1.26 38.05
C PRO A 26 21.58 0.18 38.56
N ALA A 27 22.30 1.03 37.81
CA ALA A 27 22.45 2.45 38.12
C ALA A 27 21.13 3.24 38.05
N LEU A 28 20.14 2.77 37.28
CA LEU A 28 18.85 3.42 37.08
C LEU A 28 17.71 2.76 37.86
N ALA A 29 17.99 1.65 38.54
CA ALA A 29 17.02 0.93 39.35
C ALA A 29 16.31 1.77 40.43
N PRO A 30 16.99 2.71 41.13
CA PRO A 30 16.32 3.58 42.11
C PRO A 30 15.24 4.49 41.51
N PHE A 31 15.27 4.72 40.20
CA PHE A 31 14.37 5.66 39.52
C PHE A 31 13.25 4.97 38.73
N LEU A 32 13.42 3.70 38.34
CA LEU A 32 12.55 3.00 37.39
C LEU A 32 12.03 1.64 37.85
N ALA A 33 12.62 1.02 38.90
CA ALA A 33 12.22 -0.32 39.35
C ALA A 33 11.02 -0.29 40.32
N GLU A 34 10.95 0.75 41.13
CA GLU A 34 9.95 0.94 42.17
C GLU A 34 9.12 2.19 41.88
N PRO A 35 7.88 2.29 42.41
CA PRO A 35 7.13 3.55 42.39
C PRO A 35 8.01 4.65 42.98
N GLY A 36 8.20 5.73 42.22
CA GLY A 36 9.07 6.82 42.62
C GLY A 36 8.57 7.47 43.90
N GLN A 37 9.48 7.94 44.76
CA GLN A 37 9.10 8.74 45.94
C GLN A 37 8.59 10.14 45.57
N ASP A 38 8.82 10.57 44.31
CA ASP A 38 8.44 11.89 43.83
C ASP A 38 7.03 11.88 43.21
N PRO A 39 6.06 12.61 43.81
CA PRO A 39 4.70 12.67 43.31
C PRO A 39 4.57 13.33 41.93
N ASP A 40 5.48 14.22 41.54
CA ASP A 40 5.41 14.89 40.23
C ASP A 40 5.83 13.95 39.10
N VAL A 41 6.80 13.07 39.35
CA VAL A 41 7.22 12.02 38.40
C VAL A 41 6.11 10.99 38.21
N GLU A 42 5.47 10.53 39.29
CA GLU A 42 4.33 9.60 39.19
C GLU A 42 3.18 10.21 38.38
N ARG A 43 2.85 11.49 38.59
CA ARG A 43 1.80 12.18 37.80
C ARG A 43 2.14 12.27 36.32
N LEU A 44 3.42 12.41 35.99
CA LEU A 44 3.88 12.45 34.60
C LEU A 44 3.76 11.07 33.94
N LEU A 45 4.12 10.00 34.66
CA LEU A 45 3.95 8.62 34.19
C LEU A 45 2.47 8.22 34.06
N GLU A 46 1.63 8.67 34.98
CA GLU A 46 0.17 8.53 34.89
C GLU A 46 -0.38 9.31 33.68
N GLY A 47 0.07 10.55 33.46
CA GLY A 47 -0.29 11.35 32.28
C GLY A 47 0.12 10.68 30.97
N PHE A 48 1.31 10.07 30.92
CA PHE A 48 1.79 9.30 29.78
C PHE A 48 0.93 8.05 29.54
N ALA A 49 0.65 7.27 30.59
CA ALA A 49 -0.24 6.11 30.51
C ALA A 49 -1.66 6.49 30.07
N PHE A 50 -2.14 7.66 30.47
CA PHE A 50 -3.43 8.20 30.04
C PHE A 50 -3.46 8.52 28.54
N LEU A 51 -2.43 9.21 28.04
CA LEU A 51 -2.33 9.55 26.61
C LEU A 51 -2.16 8.30 25.74
N THR A 52 -1.26 7.41 26.12
CA THR A 52 -1.00 6.16 25.38
C THR A 52 -2.20 5.21 25.47
N GLY A 53 -2.89 5.16 26.62
CA GLY A 53 -4.13 4.40 26.75
C GLY A 53 -5.25 4.92 25.85
N ARG A 54 -5.34 6.24 25.67
CA ARG A 54 -6.32 6.87 24.76
C ARG A 54 -5.97 6.63 23.30
N LEU A 55 -4.69 6.68 22.96
CA LEU A 55 -4.19 6.33 21.64
C LEU A 55 -4.46 4.86 21.32
N ARG A 56 -4.16 3.95 22.24
CA ARG A 56 -4.43 2.51 22.06
C ARG A 56 -5.92 2.24 21.96
N GLN A 57 -6.76 2.88 22.77
CA GLN A 57 -8.20 2.75 22.62
C GLN A 57 -8.66 3.23 21.24
N LYS A 58 -8.23 4.41 20.78
CA LYS A 58 -8.58 4.91 19.44
C LYS A 58 -8.13 3.98 18.34
N LEU A 59 -6.91 3.45 18.43
CA LEU A 59 -6.39 2.48 17.49
C LEU A 59 -7.21 1.19 17.52
N ASP A 60 -7.54 0.66 18.70
CA ASP A 60 -8.34 -0.56 18.84
C ASP A 60 -9.81 -0.34 18.44
N ASP A 61 -10.31 0.89 18.44
CA ASP A 61 -11.64 1.26 17.96
C ASP A 61 -11.65 1.45 16.41
N GLU A 62 -10.56 1.95 15.81
CA GLU A 62 -10.44 2.26 14.36
C GLU A 62 -9.82 1.10 13.52
N LEU A 63 -8.91 0.30 14.10
CA LEU A 63 -8.26 -0.84 13.44
C LEU A 63 -9.18 -2.05 13.16
N PRO A 64 -10.24 -2.36 13.92
CA PRO A 64 -11.09 -3.51 13.60
C PRO A 64 -11.68 -3.41 12.21
N GLU A 65 -12.07 -2.22 11.76
CA GLU A 65 -12.61 -2.01 10.40
C GLU A 65 -11.56 -2.27 9.31
N LEU A 66 -10.30 -1.86 9.54
CA LEU A 66 -9.18 -2.11 8.63
C LEU A 66 -8.77 -3.58 8.62
N THR A 67 -8.72 -4.23 9.78
CA THR A 67 -8.28 -5.63 9.90
C THR A 67 -9.36 -6.60 9.42
N HIS A 68 -10.65 -6.30 9.63
CA HIS A 68 -11.76 -7.09 9.06
C HIS A 68 -11.79 -7.00 7.53
N SER A 69 -11.53 -5.80 6.98
CA SER A 69 -11.42 -5.59 5.54
C SER A 69 -10.21 -6.31 4.95
N LEU A 70 -9.06 -6.32 5.63
CA LEU A 70 -7.85 -7.01 5.19
C LEU A 70 -7.90 -8.53 5.40
N MET A 71 -8.53 -9.04 6.47
CA MET A 71 -8.70 -10.49 6.67
C MET A 71 -9.67 -11.13 5.68
N HIS A 72 -10.64 -10.38 5.15
CA HIS A 72 -11.47 -10.85 4.03
C HIS A 72 -10.71 -10.91 2.68
N LEU A 73 -9.50 -10.34 2.61
CA LEU A 73 -8.67 -10.27 1.40
C LEU A 73 -7.47 -11.24 1.41
N LEU A 74 -7.27 -12.01 2.49
CA LEU A 74 -6.19 -13.00 2.60
C LEU A 74 -6.73 -14.42 2.43
N PRO A 75 -6.64 -15.03 1.24
CA PRO A 75 -6.88 -16.46 1.11
C PRO A 75 -5.61 -17.27 1.46
N GLU A 76 -5.81 -18.39 2.16
CA GLU A 76 -4.84 -19.35 2.71
C GLU A 76 -3.87 -19.99 1.66
N HIS A 77 -2.86 -19.28 1.16
CA HIS A 77 -1.93 -19.82 0.15
C HIS A 77 -0.47 -19.95 0.63
N LEU A 78 -0.22 -20.21 1.91
CA LEU A 78 1.16 -20.43 2.39
C LEU A 78 1.66 -21.88 2.35
N ASP A 79 0.84 -22.84 1.93
CA ASP A 79 1.26 -24.25 1.88
C ASP A 79 1.16 -24.85 0.46
N ALA A 80 2.14 -24.54 -0.40
CA ALA A 80 2.49 -25.43 -1.50
C ALA A 80 3.95 -25.18 -1.94
N SER A 81 4.87 -25.98 -1.41
CA SER A 81 6.21 -26.16 -1.99
C SER A 81 6.08 -26.92 -3.32
N GLU A 82 6.45 -26.31 -4.43
CA GLU A 82 6.54 -27.01 -5.72
C GLU A 82 7.85 -27.82 -5.84
N PRO A 83 7.83 -29.07 -6.34
CA PRO A 83 9.03 -29.81 -6.66
C PRO A 83 9.56 -29.44 -8.06
N ARG A 84 10.88 -29.25 -8.12
CA ARG A 84 11.70 -28.94 -9.30
C ARG A 84 11.68 -30.09 -10.32
N ALA A 85 11.35 -29.79 -11.58
CA ALA A 85 11.55 -30.72 -12.70
C ALA A 85 12.94 -30.56 -13.34
N GLU A 86 13.60 -31.68 -13.56
CA GLU A 86 14.95 -31.84 -14.12
C GLU A 86 15.00 -31.53 -15.63
N VAL A 87 16.12 -30.95 -16.08
CA VAL A 87 16.46 -30.74 -17.49
C VAL A 87 17.45 -31.83 -17.93
N PRO A 88 17.18 -32.60 -19.00
CA PRO A 88 18.22 -33.38 -19.66
C PRO A 88 18.89 -32.55 -20.77
N GLY A 89 20.22 -32.49 -20.72
CA GLY A 89 21.07 -31.86 -21.73
C GLY A 89 21.61 -32.82 -22.81
N GLY A 90 22.23 -32.20 -23.83
CA GLY A 90 23.06 -32.81 -24.86
C GLY A 90 22.29 -33.08 -26.17
N LEU A 91 22.73 -32.65 -27.35
CA LEU A 91 24.11 -32.63 -27.85
C LEU A 91 24.36 -31.51 -28.89
N LEU A 92 25.62 -31.08 -28.97
CA LEU A 92 26.17 -30.08 -29.89
C LEU A 92 26.33 -30.61 -31.33
N SER A 93 26.10 -29.75 -32.32
CA SER A 93 26.80 -29.83 -33.62
C SER A 93 27.21 -28.42 -34.04
N HIS A 94 28.48 -28.27 -34.37
CA HIS A 94 29.23 -27.04 -34.57
C HIS A 94 29.24 -26.64 -36.06
N GLY A 95 28.98 -25.36 -36.34
CA GLY A 95 29.69 -24.51 -37.31
C GLY A 95 29.55 -24.74 -38.83
N ALA A 96 28.95 -23.77 -39.52
CA ALA A 96 29.57 -23.03 -40.63
C ALA A 96 28.75 -21.75 -40.92
N VAL A 97 29.45 -20.64 -41.16
CA VAL A 97 28.94 -19.28 -41.40
C VAL A 97 29.05 -18.97 -42.91
N GLU A 98 28.33 -17.93 -43.37
CA GLU A 98 28.28 -17.30 -44.71
C GLU A 98 27.35 -17.98 -45.75
N GLN A 99 26.52 -17.29 -46.54
CA GLN A 99 26.58 -15.92 -47.06
C GLN A 99 25.19 -15.49 -47.60
N ASP A 100 25.01 -14.19 -47.77
CA ASP A 100 23.84 -13.47 -48.28
C ASP A 100 23.08 -14.10 -49.46
N HIS A 101 21.75 -14.18 -49.35
CA HIS A 101 20.85 -14.17 -50.51
C HIS A 101 19.72 -13.16 -50.31
N LEU A 102 19.90 -11.99 -50.94
CA LEU A 102 18.88 -10.98 -51.18
C LEU A 102 17.58 -11.60 -51.71
N ILE A 103 16.48 -11.37 -51.00
CA ILE A 103 15.13 -11.68 -51.52
C ILE A 103 14.76 -10.53 -52.47
N VAL A 104 14.90 -10.78 -53.78
CA VAL A 104 14.28 -9.96 -54.81
C VAL A 104 12.82 -10.40 -54.94
N PRO A 105 11.82 -9.51 -54.79
CA PRO A 105 10.44 -9.88 -55.01
C PRO A 105 10.19 -10.13 -56.51
N SER A 106 9.87 -11.37 -56.87
CA SER A 106 9.38 -11.73 -58.20
C SER A 106 7.88 -11.54 -58.30
N TRP A 107 7.41 -11.01 -59.44
CA TRP A 107 5.99 -10.82 -59.74
C TRP A 107 5.21 -12.15 -59.69
N ALA A 108 4.06 -12.15 -58.99
CA ALA A 108 3.17 -13.29 -58.92
C ALA A 108 2.28 -13.37 -60.17
N GLU A 109 2.31 -14.49 -60.88
CA GLU A 109 1.33 -14.77 -61.94
C GLU A 109 -0.05 -15.05 -61.33
N PRO A 110 -1.15 -14.61 -61.99
CA PRO A 110 -2.50 -14.84 -61.52
C PRO A 110 -2.86 -16.33 -61.64
N ALA A 111 -3.22 -16.95 -60.51
CA ALA A 111 -3.65 -18.35 -60.46
C ALA A 111 -4.93 -18.56 -61.28
N SER A 112 -4.90 -19.56 -62.17
CA SER A 112 -6.10 -20.05 -62.86
C SER A 112 -7.04 -20.78 -61.87
N PRO A 113 -8.37 -20.63 -61.98
CA PRO A 113 -9.32 -21.24 -61.06
C PRO A 113 -9.42 -22.75 -61.31
N GLY A 114 -8.80 -23.55 -60.45
CA GLY A 114 -9.12 -24.97 -60.30
C GLY A 114 -10.46 -25.16 -59.56
N PRO A 115 -11.15 -26.30 -59.72
CA PRO A 115 -12.48 -26.51 -59.16
C PRO A 115 -12.44 -26.39 -57.64
N SER A 116 -13.30 -25.51 -57.14
CA SER A 116 -13.58 -25.30 -55.72
C SER A 116 -13.94 -26.63 -55.07
N SER A 117 -12.98 -27.25 -54.40
CA SER A 117 -13.27 -28.19 -53.32
C SER A 117 -13.92 -27.33 -52.25
N ALA A 118 -15.26 -27.34 -52.22
CA ALA A 118 -16.03 -26.71 -51.16
C ALA A 118 -15.38 -27.09 -49.84
N ALA A 119 -14.81 -26.10 -49.16
CA ALA A 119 -14.30 -26.25 -47.82
C ALA A 119 -15.47 -26.79 -47.00
N GLN A 120 -15.39 -28.07 -46.63
CA GLN A 120 -16.20 -28.58 -45.55
C GLN A 120 -15.68 -27.84 -44.32
N THR A 121 -16.35 -26.74 -43.98
CA THR A 121 -16.32 -26.20 -42.63
C THR A 121 -16.85 -27.32 -41.75
N VAL A 122 -15.93 -28.08 -41.14
CA VAL A 122 -16.26 -28.87 -39.95
C VAL A 122 -16.63 -27.82 -38.91
N THR A 123 -17.92 -27.54 -38.81
CA THR A 123 -18.50 -26.74 -37.76
C THR A 123 -18.38 -27.59 -36.49
N THR A 124 -17.25 -27.52 -35.81
CA THR A 124 -17.17 -27.92 -34.40
C THR A 124 -18.26 -27.13 -33.67
N PRO A 125 -19.11 -27.75 -32.83
CA PRO A 125 -20.10 -26.99 -32.08
C PRO A 125 -19.35 -25.96 -31.24
N ALA A 126 -19.54 -24.69 -31.55
CA ALA A 126 -18.79 -23.55 -31.00
C ALA A 126 -18.86 -23.41 -29.46
N GLY A 127 -19.62 -24.28 -28.78
CA GLY A 127 -19.83 -24.26 -27.33
C GLY A 127 -18.96 -25.21 -26.52
N GLU A 128 -18.46 -26.34 -27.05
CA GLU A 128 -17.74 -27.32 -26.22
C GLU A 128 -16.32 -26.86 -25.86
N GLY A 129 -15.61 -26.21 -26.79
CA GLY A 129 -14.29 -25.65 -26.53
C GLY A 129 -14.30 -24.49 -25.54
N PHE A 130 -15.32 -23.62 -25.61
CA PHE A 130 -15.47 -22.44 -24.76
C PHE A 130 -15.47 -22.79 -23.28
N TRP A 131 -16.30 -23.75 -22.86
CA TRP A 131 -16.43 -24.11 -21.44
C TRP A 131 -15.15 -24.73 -20.87
N SER A 132 -14.39 -25.47 -21.69
CA SER A 132 -13.08 -25.99 -21.25
C SER A 132 -12.07 -24.85 -21.02
N GLN A 133 -12.03 -23.85 -21.92
CA GLN A 133 -11.14 -22.70 -21.80
C GLN A 133 -11.54 -21.80 -20.63
N PHE A 134 -12.84 -21.56 -20.46
CA PHE A 134 -13.40 -20.80 -19.35
C PHE A 134 -13.07 -21.46 -18.00
N GLY A 135 -13.25 -22.77 -17.90
CA GLY A 135 -12.87 -23.56 -16.71
C GLY A 135 -11.37 -23.49 -16.43
N ALA A 136 -10.54 -23.64 -17.46
CA ALA A 136 -9.09 -23.55 -17.33
C ALA A 136 -8.61 -22.18 -16.81
N VAL A 137 -9.20 -21.08 -17.29
CA VAL A 137 -8.87 -19.73 -16.82
C VAL A 137 -9.32 -19.49 -15.37
N LEU A 138 -10.48 -20.04 -14.97
CA LEU A 138 -10.98 -19.94 -13.60
C LEU A 138 -10.30 -20.92 -12.63
N GLY A 139 -9.63 -21.95 -13.13
CA GLY A 139 -9.13 -23.06 -12.32
C GLY A 139 -10.25 -23.95 -11.76
N VAL A 140 -11.37 -24.08 -12.47
CA VAL A 140 -12.55 -24.86 -12.04
C VAL A 140 -12.85 -25.97 -13.06
N GLU A 141 -13.05 -27.19 -12.58
CA GLU A 141 -13.48 -28.32 -13.42
C GLU A 141 -14.92 -28.11 -13.92
N MET A 142 -15.11 -28.12 -15.24
CA MET A 142 -16.41 -27.85 -15.89
C MET A 142 -17.13 -29.12 -16.36
N ASP A 143 -16.43 -30.26 -16.37
CA ASP A 143 -16.95 -31.54 -16.87
C ASP A 143 -18.00 -32.16 -15.93
N ALA A 144 -17.96 -31.80 -14.64
CA ALA A 144 -18.92 -32.24 -13.64
C ALA A 144 -20.27 -31.47 -13.68
N LEU A 145 -20.33 -30.34 -14.41
CA LEU A 145 -21.50 -29.46 -14.46
C LEU A 145 -22.32 -29.70 -15.73
N ASP A 146 -23.63 -29.73 -15.58
CA ASP A 146 -24.59 -29.69 -16.69
C ASP A 146 -24.64 -28.29 -17.33
N THR A 147 -25.29 -28.18 -18.50
CA THR A 147 -25.36 -26.91 -19.25
C THR A 147 -25.90 -25.75 -18.40
N LEU A 148 -26.95 -25.99 -17.62
CA LEU A 148 -27.53 -24.99 -16.72
C LEU A 148 -26.57 -24.60 -15.58
N GLY A 149 -25.83 -25.57 -15.02
CA GLY A 149 -24.81 -25.32 -14.01
C GLY A 149 -23.64 -24.49 -14.53
N ARG A 150 -23.19 -24.73 -15.77
CA ARG A 150 -22.14 -23.93 -16.43
C ARG A 150 -22.59 -22.50 -16.67
N GLU A 151 -23.81 -22.30 -17.16
CA GLU A 151 -24.41 -20.96 -17.35
C GLU A 151 -24.57 -20.20 -16.02
N ALA A 152 -25.06 -20.88 -14.98
CA ALA A 152 -25.20 -20.29 -13.65
C ALA A 152 -23.84 -19.87 -13.05
N LEU A 153 -22.80 -20.69 -13.24
CA LEU A 153 -21.44 -20.36 -12.83
C LEU A 153 -20.91 -19.14 -13.57
N ALA A 154 -21.10 -19.06 -14.89
CA ALA A 154 -20.67 -17.91 -15.68
C ALA A 154 -21.32 -16.61 -15.20
N ILE A 155 -22.64 -16.64 -14.92
CA ILE A 155 -23.35 -15.49 -14.34
C ILE A 155 -22.79 -15.14 -12.95
N LYS A 156 -22.49 -16.14 -12.11
CA LYS A 156 -21.91 -15.91 -10.78
C LYS A 156 -20.54 -15.23 -10.88
N VAL A 157 -19.67 -15.71 -11.78
CA VAL A 157 -18.35 -15.12 -12.04
C VAL A 157 -18.49 -13.68 -12.54
N ALA A 158 -19.39 -13.42 -13.48
CA ALA A 158 -19.65 -12.06 -13.96
C ALA A 158 -20.15 -11.11 -12.85
N ARG A 159 -21.00 -11.58 -11.94
CA ARG A 159 -21.45 -10.81 -10.77
C ARG A 159 -20.30 -10.51 -9.81
N LEU A 160 -19.47 -11.52 -9.49
CA LEU A 160 -18.30 -11.34 -8.64
C LEU A 160 -17.32 -10.34 -9.25
N PHE A 161 -17.02 -10.47 -10.54
CA PHE A 161 -16.15 -9.54 -11.26
C PHE A 161 -16.67 -8.10 -11.18
N ARG A 162 -17.97 -7.87 -11.44
CA ARG A 162 -18.58 -6.53 -11.29
C ARG A 162 -18.41 -5.97 -9.89
N GLN A 163 -18.67 -6.79 -8.86
CA GLN A 163 -18.53 -6.38 -7.46
C GLN A 163 -17.06 -6.03 -7.11
N THR A 164 -16.10 -6.78 -7.63
CA THR A 164 -14.67 -6.49 -7.46
C THR A 164 -14.28 -5.17 -8.10
N ILE A 165 -14.73 -4.90 -9.33
CA ILE A 165 -14.46 -3.64 -10.02
C ILE A 165 -15.08 -2.45 -9.27
N GLU A 166 -16.30 -2.59 -8.77
CA GLU A 166 -16.95 -1.57 -7.95
C GLU A 166 -16.16 -1.27 -6.66
N GLY A 167 -15.75 -2.32 -5.94
CA GLY A 167 -14.91 -2.17 -4.74
C GLY A 167 -13.56 -1.51 -5.04
N LEU A 168 -12.94 -1.86 -6.17
CA LEU A 168 -11.67 -1.26 -6.59
C LEU A 168 -11.84 0.23 -6.93
N GLN A 169 -12.90 0.62 -7.64
CA GLN A 169 -13.19 2.03 -7.93
C GLN A 169 -13.47 2.82 -6.65
N GLN A 170 -14.23 2.26 -5.71
CA GLN A 170 -14.48 2.89 -4.42
C GLN A 170 -13.18 3.12 -3.65
N SER A 171 -12.30 2.12 -3.62
CA SER A 171 -11.00 2.22 -2.96
C SER A 171 -10.13 3.31 -3.58
N LEU A 172 -10.10 3.42 -4.91
CA LEU A 172 -9.38 4.48 -5.62
C LEU A 172 -9.94 5.88 -5.31
N ARG A 173 -11.27 6.04 -5.23
CA ARG A 173 -11.87 7.33 -4.83
C ARG A 173 -11.50 7.71 -3.41
N THR A 174 -11.62 6.79 -2.46
CA THR A 174 -11.24 7.03 -1.05
C THR A 174 -9.76 7.42 -0.94
N ARG A 175 -8.88 6.81 -1.74
CA ARG A 175 -7.47 7.23 -1.84
C ARG A 175 -7.33 8.67 -2.32
N ASP A 176 -8.04 9.04 -3.38
CA ASP A 176 -7.95 10.38 -3.96
C ASP A 176 -8.50 11.44 -2.99
N GLU A 177 -9.59 11.13 -2.29
CA GLU A 177 -10.12 11.94 -1.19
C GLU A 177 -9.08 12.13 -0.08
N LEU A 178 -8.48 11.05 0.43
CA LEU A 178 -7.44 11.13 1.47
C LEU A 178 -6.20 11.92 1.03
N ASN A 179 -5.77 11.74 -0.23
CA ASN A 179 -4.66 12.51 -0.77
C ASN A 179 -4.97 14.01 -0.81
N SER A 180 -6.21 14.38 -1.17
CA SER A 180 -6.66 15.77 -1.19
C SER A 180 -6.71 16.38 0.22
N GLU A 181 -7.16 15.63 1.23
CA GLU A 181 -7.18 16.09 2.63
C GLU A 181 -5.77 16.34 3.17
N LEU A 182 -4.83 15.45 2.82
CA LEU A 182 -3.44 15.56 3.23
C LEU A 182 -2.65 16.61 2.44
N ASN A 183 -3.27 17.27 1.45
CA ASN A 183 -2.64 18.22 0.53
C ASN A 183 -1.33 17.66 -0.07
N LEU A 184 -1.34 16.38 -0.44
CA LEU A 184 -0.20 15.72 -1.10
C LEU A 184 -0.08 16.12 -2.59
N ASP A 185 -0.67 17.25 -2.95
CA ASP A 185 -0.76 17.77 -4.31
C ASP A 185 0.59 18.32 -4.76
N GLY A 186 1.46 17.40 -5.19
CA GLY A 186 2.77 17.79 -5.66
C GLY A 186 3.67 16.65 -6.09
N THR A 187 3.35 15.94 -7.18
CA THR A 187 4.33 15.62 -8.25
C THR A 187 3.72 14.77 -9.36
N ALA A 188 3.30 15.44 -10.43
CA ALA A 188 3.76 15.23 -11.81
C ALA A 188 4.17 13.80 -12.26
N LEU A 189 3.41 12.76 -11.92
CA LEU A 189 3.34 11.51 -12.68
C LEU A 189 2.06 11.41 -13.51
N ALA A 190 1.36 12.53 -13.68
CA ALA A 190 0.19 12.72 -14.56
C ALA A 190 0.55 12.76 -16.06
N ARG A 191 1.48 11.90 -16.48
CA ARG A 191 1.63 11.47 -17.88
C ARG A 191 1.55 9.95 -18.04
N THR A 192 1.26 9.23 -16.97
CA THR A 192 0.91 7.82 -17.04
C THR A 192 -0.51 7.74 -17.60
N ARG A 193 -0.66 6.97 -18.69
CA ARG A 193 -1.92 6.69 -19.39
C ARG A 193 -3.06 6.56 -18.38
N ARG A 194 -4.10 7.39 -18.51
CA ARG A 194 -5.20 7.43 -17.53
C ARG A 194 -5.84 6.06 -17.43
N ASN A 195 -6.03 5.59 -16.20
CA ASN A 195 -6.66 4.33 -15.93
C ASN A 195 -8.18 4.49 -16.09
N PRO A 196 -8.86 3.67 -16.93
CA PRO A 196 -10.31 3.76 -17.12
C PRO A 196 -11.11 3.64 -15.81
N LEU A 197 -10.56 2.92 -14.82
CA LEU A 197 -11.19 2.78 -13.49
C LEU A 197 -11.27 4.08 -12.71
N GLN A 198 -10.35 5.03 -12.95
CA GLN A 198 -10.31 6.33 -12.27
C GLN A 198 -11.13 7.39 -13.01
N ASP A 199 -11.15 7.32 -14.35
CA ASP A 199 -11.84 8.30 -15.19
C ASP A 199 -13.36 8.11 -15.22
N CYS A 200 -13.84 6.88 -15.06
CA CYS A 200 -15.26 6.56 -15.10
C CYS A 200 -15.94 6.81 -13.74
N GLY A 201 -16.93 7.71 -13.70
CA GLY A 201 -17.77 7.92 -12.52
C GLY A 201 -18.76 6.78 -12.22
N ASP A 202 -19.04 5.93 -13.20
CA ASP A 202 -19.99 4.81 -13.12
C ASP A 202 -19.30 3.47 -13.41
N THR A 203 -19.60 2.46 -12.59
CA THR A 203 -19.12 1.09 -12.70
C THR A 203 -19.52 0.44 -14.03
N GLN A 204 -20.71 0.75 -14.55
CA GLN A 204 -21.16 0.18 -15.82
C GLN A 204 -20.31 0.70 -16.99
N ALA A 205 -19.99 2.00 -16.99
CA ALA A 205 -19.10 2.60 -17.99
C ALA A 205 -17.67 2.06 -17.89
N ALA A 206 -17.17 1.87 -16.66
CA ALA A 206 -15.86 1.27 -16.43
C ALA A 206 -15.78 -0.17 -16.95
N LEU A 207 -16.80 -0.99 -16.68
CA LEU A 207 -16.89 -2.37 -17.18
C LEU A 207 -17.00 -2.43 -18.70
N ALA A 208 -17.76 -1.52 -19.32
CA ALA A 208 -17.85 -1.43 -20.78
C ALA A 208 -16.51 -1.06 -21.42
N SER A 209 -15.72 -0.19 -20.77
CA SER A 209 -14.37 0.17 -21.20
C SER A 209 -13.37 -0.98 -21.03
N LEU A 210 -13.45 -1.74 -19.93
CA LEU A 210 -12.58 -2.89 -19.67
C LEU A 210 -12.90 -4.09 -20.58
N LEU A 211 -14.17 -4.40 -20.80
CA LEU A 211 -14.60 -5.60 -21.54
C LEU A 211 -14.84 -5.32 -23.04
N GLY A 212 -14.88 -4.05 -23.44
CA GLY A 212 -15.08 -3.64 -24.82
C GLY A 212 -13.86 -3.91 -25.71
N ALA A 213 -14.07 -3.97 -27.03
CA ALA A 213 -12.99 -3.96 -28.00
C ALA A 213 -12.31 -2.57 -27.93
N GLY A 214 -11.19 -2.50 -27.20
CA GLY A 214 -10.62 -1.24 -26.72
C GLY A 214 -10.46 -0.16 -27.78
N ASP A 215 -10.90 1.06 -27.46
CA ASP A 215 -10.56 2.25 -28.22
C ASP A 215 -9.04 2.48 -28.14
N SER A 216 -8.43 2.89 -29.26
CA SER A 216 -6.98 3.00 -29.53
C SER A 216 -6.15 3.95 -28.62
N GLY A 217 -6.66 4.35 -27.46
CA GLY A 217 -5.96 5.15 -26.44
C GLY A 217 -5.94 4.55 -25.03
N GLN A 218 -6.79 3.56 -24.72
CA GLN A 218 -6.98 3.04 -23.37
C GLN A 218 -5.96 1.94 -23.01
N LEU A 219 -5.72 1.75 -21.70
CA LEU A 219 -4.92 0.64 -21.19
C LEU A 219 -5.71 -0.67 -21.37
N PRO A 220 -5.06 -1.79 -21.75
CA PRO A 220 -5.66 -3.12 -21.70
C PRO A 220 -6.25 -3.41 -20.32
N ALA A 221 -7.34 -4.17 -20.26
CA ALA A 221 -8.11 -4.39 -19.04
C ALA A 221 -7.26 -4.96 -17.90
N GLU A 222 -6.41 -5.94 -18.22
CA GLU A 222 -5.52 -6.61 -17.28
C GLU A 222 -4.49 -5.61 -16.72
N LEU A 223 -3.93 -4.77 -17.59
CA LEU A 223 -2.97 -3.74 -17.18
C LEU A 223 -3.63 -2.64 -16.37
N ALA A 224 -4.87 -2.26 -16.68
CA ALA A 224 -5.64 -1.27 -15.93
C ALA A 224 -5.93 -1.74 -14.50
N ILE A 225 -6.40 -2.99 -14.34
CA ILE A 225 -6.64 -3.58 -13.01
C ILE A 225 -5.33 -3.72 -12.24
N ALA A 226 -4.29 -4.27 -12.88
CA ALA A 226 -3.00 -4.45 -12.23
C ALA A 226 -2.37 -3.11 -11.81
N GLN A 227 -2.51 -2.06 -12.64
CA GLN A 227 -2.07 -0.71 -12.29
C GLN A 227 -2.85 -0.15 -11.10
N ALA A 228 -4.18 -0.29 -11.07
CA ALA A 228 -4.99 0.16 -9.94
C ALA A 228 -4.60 -0.52 -8.62
N CYS A 229 -4.42 -1.85 -8.64
CA CYS A 229 -3.98 -2.61 -7.47
C CYS A 229 -2.59 -2.17 -7.01
N ARG A 230 -1.64 -1.99 -7.94
CA ARG A 230 -0.30 -1.50 -7.62
C ARG A 230 -0.31 -0.11 -7.02
N GLU A 231 -1.08 0.81 -7.60
CA GLU A 231 -1.21 2.16 -7.07
C GLU A 231 -1.75 2.16 -5.64
N MET A 232 -2.71 1.29 -5.32
CA MET A 232 -3.21 1.12 -3.96
C MET A 232 -2.13 0.64 -3.00
N GLN A 233 -1.35 -0.37 -3.40
CA GLN A 233 -0.24 -0.90 -2.60
C GLN A 233 0.86 0.15 -2.36
N ILE A 234 1.21 0.92 -3.38
CA ILE A 234 2.19 2.01 -3.29
C ILE A 234 1.70 3.07 -2.30
N HIS A 235 0.43 3.47 -2.40
CA HIS A 235 -0.15 4.45 -1.49
C HIS A 235 -0.10 3.97 -0.03
N GLN A 236 -0.49 2.71 0.24
CA GLN A 236 -0.44 2.13 1.59
C GLN A 236 0.99 2.13 2.16
N LEU A 237 1.98 1.72 1.36
CA LEU A 237 3.37 1.71 1.79
C LEU A 237 3.91 3.12 2.04
N ALA A 238 3.64 4.05 1.11
CA ALA A 238 4.05 5.44 1.21
C ALA A 238 3.45 6.12 2.45
N LEU A 239 2.18 5.83 2.78
CA LEU A 239 1.52 6.34 3.98
C LEU A 239 2.23 5.88 5.26
N VAL A 240 2.56 4.58 5.37
CA VAL A 240 3.26 4.05 6.54
C VAL A 240 4.66 4.66 6.68
N VAL A 241 5.40 4.81 5.59
CA VAL A 241 6.73 5.43 5.58
C VAL A 241 6.64 6.90 5.99
N ALA A 242 5.69 7.64 5.43
CA ALA A 242 5.45 9.05 5.72
C ALA A 242 5.05 9.28 7.19
N CYS A 243 4.14 8.47 7.73
CA CYS A 243 3.77 8.49 9.15
C CYS A 243 4.99 8.27 10.06
N ARG A 244 5.86 7.29 9.73
CA ARG A 244 7.08 7.04 10.50
C ARG A 244 8.06 8.20 10.41
N ALA A 245 8.18 8.86 9.26
CA ALA A 245 9.02 10.04 9.09
C ALA A 245 8.50 11.22 9.93
N ALA A 246 7.19 11.49 9.88
CA ALA A 246 6.56 12.54 10.67
C ALA A 246 6.75 12.34 12.18
N VAL A 247 6.53 11.12 12.69
CA VAL A 247 6.77 10.81 14.11
C VAL A 247 8.24 10.98 14.50
N ARG A 248 9.17 10.54 13.65
CA ARG A 248 10.61 10.73 13.91
C ARG A 248 10.99 12.20 13.93
N SER A 249 10.45 13.00 13.02
CA SER A 249 10.67 14.45 12.99
C SER A 249 10.09 15.16 14.21
N ALA A 250 8.88 14.76 14.64
CA ALA A 250 8.29 15.23 15.88
C ALA A 250 9.23 14.96 17.07
N LEU A 251 9.67 13.71 17.23
CA LEU A 251 10.59 13.33 18.30
C LEU A 251 11.94 14.06 18.22
N ALA A 252 12.46 14.30 17.02
CA ALA A 252 13.70 15.06 16.83
C ALA A 252 13.55 16.53 17.24
N THR A 253 12.38 17.13 16.97
CA THR A 253 12.06 18.51 17.38
C THR A 253 12.06 18.65 18.91
N PHE A 254 11.58 17.62 19.62
CA PHE A 254 11.58 17.56 21.09
C PHE A 254 12.86 16.96 21.68
N ALA A 255 13.89 16.68 20.88
CA ALA A 255 15.15 16.17 21.40
C ALA A 255 15.82 17.23 22.30
N PRO A 256 16.37 16.85 23.46
CA PRO A 256 16.90 17.80 24.44
C PRO A 256 17.99 18.71 23.87
N GLY A 257 18.85 18.19 22.99
CA GLY A 257 19.87 19.00 22.31
C GLY A 257 19.29 20.08 21.39
N HIS A 258 18.21 19.77 20.68
CA HIS A 258 17.52 20.74 19.81
C HIS A 258 16.82 21.81 20.66
N LEU A 259 16.09 21.40 21.71
CA LEU A 259 15.40 22.31 22.62
C LEU A 259 16.36 23.29 23.31
N LEU A 260 17.53 22.82 23.77
CA LEU A 260 18.53 23.69 24.41
C LEU A 260 19.03 24.78 23.46
N LEU A 261 19.30 24.43 22.20
CA LEU A 261 19.70 25.40 21.17
C LEU A 261 18.59 26.42 20.86
N CYS A 262 17.33 25.97 20.85
CA CYS A 262 16.18 26.88 20.71
C CYS A 262 16.10 27.86 21.89
N PHE A 263 16.28 27.39 23.13
CA PHE A 263 16.25 28.25 24.31
C PHE A 263 17.36 29.31 24.30
N GLU A 264 18.54 28.98 23.78
CA GLU A 264 19.65 29.92 23.61
C GLU A 264 19.36 30.98 22.54
N ARG A 265 18.76 30.58 21.41
CA ARG A 265 18.41 31.48 20.30
C ARG A 265 17.26 32.44 20.61
N GLU A 266 16.30 32.03 21.44
CA GLU A 266 15.12 32.82 21.78
C GLU A 266 15.39 33.98 22.76
N GLY A 267 16.65 34.24 23.11
CA GLY A 267 17.10 35.55 23.60
C GLY A 267 16.80 35.87 25.06
N ASN A 268 16.53 34.87 25.91
CA ASN A 268 16.36 35.12 27.34
C ASN A 268 17.08 34.05 28.20
N PRO A 269 18.42 33.97 28.09
CA PRO A 269 19.21 33.03 28.86
C PRO A 269 19.00 33.32 30.35
N PRO A 270 18.61 32.31 31.15
CA PRO A 270 18.39 32.53 32.56
C PRO A 270 19.72 32.93 33.23
N ARG A 271 19.67 33.92 34.12
CA ARG A 271 20.85 34.35 34.91
C ARG A 271 21.48 33.22 35.74
N PHE A 272 20.71 32.15 35.98
CA PHE A 272 21.15 30.92 36.64
C PHE A 272 20.59 29.69 35.91
N ALA A 273 21.46 28.76 35.52
CA ALA A 273 21.11 27.54 34.78
C ALA A 273 20.57 26.43 35.72
N THR A 274 19.48 26.72 36.41
CA THR A 274 18.77 25.76 37.29
C THR A 274 17.79 24.89 36.50
N ASP A 275 17.44 23.72 37.02
CA ASP A 275 16.41 22.84 36.42
C ASP A 275 15.07 23.56 36.30
N GLY A 276 14.68 24.35 37.31
CA GLY A 276 13.46 25.16 37.26
C GLY A 276 13.50 26.29 36.23
N ALA A 277 14.68 26.77 35.83
CA ALA A 277 14.82 27.72 34.73
C ALA A 277 14.65 27.04 33.36
N ARG A 278 15.19 25.82 33.19
CA ARG A 278 14.99 25.00 31.99
C ARG A 278 13.52 24.62 31.79
N TRP A 279 12.82 24.23 32.85
CA TRP A 279 11.39 23.94 32.79
C TRP A 279 10.57 25.16 32.34
N ARG A 280 10.84 26.35 32.90
CA ARG A 280 10.18 27.59 32.46
C ARG A 280 10.52 27.99 31.03
N ALA A 281 11.72 27.66 30.55
CA ALA A 281 12.08 27.84 29.14
C ALA A 281 11.29 26.89 28.23
N TYR A 282 11.18 25.62 28.61
CA TYR A 282 10.35 24.63 27.92
C TYR A 282 8.88 25.05 27.86
N GLN A 283 8.29 25.50 28.98
CA GLN A 283 6.90 25.96 29.01
C GLN A 283 6.65 27.12 28.04
N ARG A 284 7.57 28.09 27.96
CA ARG A 284 7.48 29.21 26.99
C ARG A 284 7.59 28.73 25.55
N HIS A 285 8.52 27.81 25.28
CA HIS A 285 8.69 27.22 23.95
C HIS A 285 7.45 26.42 23.53
N TYR A 286 6.89 25.60 24.43
CA TYR A 286 5.66 24.85 24.18
C TYR A 286 4.46 25.78 23.94
N MET A 287 4.28 26.82 24.77
CA MET A 287 3.21 27.81 24.56
C MET A 287 3.34 28.49 23.20
N ARG A 288 4.55 28.89 22.81
CA ARG A 288 4.79 29.48 21.48
C ARG A 288 4.45 28.49 20.36
N LEU A 289 4.89 27.23 20.47
CA LEU A 289 4.56 26.19 19.49
C LEU A 289 3.05 25.95 19.38
N SER A 290 2.30 26.08 20.50
CA SER A 290 0.84 25.93 20.52
C SER A 290 0.07 27.17 20.06
N GLU A 291 0.61 28.37 20.27
CA GLU A 291 0.00 29.63 19.83
C GLU A 291 0.31 29.93 18.36
N GLU A 292 1.52 29.59 17.91
CA GLU A 292 1.94 29.59 16.50
C GLU A 292 1.49 28.28 15.81
N HIS A 293 0.17 28.07 15.78
CA HIS A 293 -0.50 26.94 15.14
C HIS A 293 -0.02 26.55 13.72
N PRO A 294 0.58 27.40 12.85
CA PRO A 294 1.03 26.93 11.54
C PRO A 294 2.39 26.21 11.52
N LEU A 295 3.35 26.49 12.41
CA LEU A 295 4.73 26.03 12.19
C LEU A 295 4.94 24.54 12.49
N GLY A 296 4.41 24.04 13.62
CA GLY A 296 4.55 22.62 14.00
C GLY A 296 3.81 21.69 13.05
N GLU A 297 2.57 22.05 12.68
CA GLU A 297 1.77 21.29 11.72
C GLU A 297 2.37 21.33 10.32
N GLN A 298 2.92 22.47 9.87
CA GLN A 298 3.57 22.56 8.56
C GLN A 298 4.86 21.76 8.49
N LEU A 299 5.69 21.76 9.54
CA LEU A 299 6.93 20.98 9.55
C LEU A 299 6.64 19.47 9.48
N LEU A 300 5.70 19.00 10.29
CA LEU A 300 5.27 17.60 10.26
C LEU A 300 4.65 17.23 8.92
N ARG A 301 3.82 18.10 8.35
CA ARG A 301 3.23 17.92 7.02
C ARG A 301 4.31 17.88 5.94
N ASN A 302 5.30 18.76 5.98
CA ASN A 302 6.37 18.80 4.98
C ASN A 302 7.23 17.54 5.01
N ASP A 303 7.61 17.07 6.21
CA ASP A 303 8.42 15.86 6.34
C ASP A 303 7.62 14.61 5.96
N PHE A 304 6.32 14.60 6.27
CA PHE A 304 5.39 13.59 5.80
C PHE A 304 5.30 13.57 4.27
N SER A 305 4.98 14.70 3.63
CA SER A 305 4.80 14.79 2.17
C SER A 305 6.09 14.43 1.43
N LYS A 306 7.25 14.89 1.90
CA LYS A 306 8.54 14.52 1.30
C LYS A 306 8.81 13.03 1.35
N ALA A 307 8.60 12.41 2.52
CA ALA A 307 8.81 10.97 2.68
C ALA A 307 7.81 10.15 1.85
N TYR A 308 6.57 10.64 1.72
CA TYR A 308 5.54 10.06 0.86
C TYR A 308 5.96 10.11 -0.62
N GLU A 309 6.28 11.30 -1.14
CA GLU A 309 6.68 11.52 -2.53
C GLU A 309 7.94 10.73 -2.90
N GLU A 310 8.93 10.70 -2.00
CA GLU A 310 10.15 9.92 -2.21
C GLU A 310 9.85 8.43 -2.32
N GLN A 311 8.97 7.89 -1.47
CA GLN A 311 8.59 6.49 -1.53
C GLN A 311 7.79 6.15 -2.79
N VAL A 312 6.84 7.01 -3.19
CA VAL A 312 6.12 6.85 -4.46
C VAL A 312 7.09 6.86 -5.64
N ARG A 313 8.08 7.77 -5.63
CA ARG A 313 9.11 7.86 -6.68
C ARG A 313 10.02 6.62 -6.72
N LEU A 314 10.51 6.16 -5.57
CA LEU A 314 11.40 5.00 -5.47
C LEU A 314 10.71 3.74 -5.97
N VAL A 315 9.47 3.51 -5.51
CA VAL A 315 8.70 2.36 -5.95
C VAL A 315 8.33 2.51 -7.43
N GLY A 316 7.92 3.69 -7.89
CA GLY A 316 7.66 3.95 -9.31
C GLY A 316 8.87 3.68 -10.22
N ALA A 317 10.08 4.05 -9.80
CA ALA A 317 11.31 3.83 -10.56
C ALA A 317 11.69 2.34 -10.67
N LEU A 318 11.45 1.55 -9.62
CA LEU A 318 11.64 0.09 -9.67
C LEU A 318 10.71 -0.57 -10.69
N HIS A 319 9.50 -0.05 -10.84
CA HIS A 319 8.49 -0.61 -11.74
C HIS A 319 8.66 -0.16 -13.19
N ALA A 320 9.16 1.06 -13.44
CA ALA A 320 9.48 1.50 -14.81
C ALA A 320 10.59 0.66 -15.47
N ALA A 321 11.47 0.04 -14.67
CA ALA A 321 12.53 -0.84 -15.13
C ALA A 321 12.06 -2.29 -15.41
N TYR A 322 10.88 -2.68 -14.93
CA TYR A 322 10.27 -4.00 -15.15
C TYR A 322 8.81 -3.86 -15.60
N PRO A 323 8.58 -3.49 -16.87
CA PRO A 323 7.29 -3.73 -17.51
C PRO A 323 7.24 -5.23 -17.83
N GLY A 324 6.68 -6.02 -16.91
CA GLY A 324 6.30 -7.40 -17.22
C GLY A 324 5.40 -7.46 -18.45
#